data_AF-A0A7X9F1I5-F1
#
_entry.id   AF-A0A7X9F1I5-F1
#
_cell.length_a   1.000
_cell.length_b   1.000
_cell.length_c   1.000
_cell.angle_alpha   90.00
_cell.angle_beta   90.00
_cell.angle_gamma   90.00
#
_symmetry.space_group_name_H-M   'P 1'
#
loop_
_entity.id
_entity.type
_entity.pdbx_description
1 polymer ?
#
loop_
_entity_poly.entity_id
_entity_poly.type
_entity_poly.pdbx_seq_one_letter_code
_entity_poly.pdbx_strand_id
1 'polypeptide(L)'
;MTFLHEDAAILAAAFSTVEHKLPVWMAYLSVYLGIVTGDVLIYGLGHLAQQNRWLRSKIIGPKVERVHMWLDTHLVRVLVLCRITPGLLFPTFVACGWFRIPFVRFATVSILAGAIYSSIVLTIVILFGDLVLNHLGYWAWGLAALLLVAWAVRNSFKSRWSKTTEKAMGNLPPSFFAVFKKYMPGIRRKFHGMPSLDDLKKTVALAEHIPNNILYIPVGLYYIFLGIRYRSLTLPSASNPKIETGGFMGESKASVMRMVGQDQKKWVSEFVTVTRNGVPDEKDLENALRAMENIKLEFPVVAKPDIGWNGYGVRLVEDKAHLLQYIASFPHNERIVLQRPVTYDGEAGVFYVRIPGEAKGKIYSITLRYFPFVTGDGISTLRQLIQKDQRTRLRAGYYLGEKNEHVGFGEEDLDQIPKEGELIRLSFIGSLRVGGLYRDASHMITPELTDRFDQIARSMPEFHFGRFDIRFESVESLMKGEGFYIIEINGAGAEAIQAWDPNVSLFKLYSEFFRAYKLLFRIGDLNRARGFKPMPLRQFLRAIKRQNNLIEQYPPAG
;
A
#
# COMPACT_ATOMS: atom_id res chain seq x y z
N MET A 1 24.27 -15.39 -4.13
CA MET A 1 24.95 -16.71 -4.21
C MET A 1 25.41 -17.23 -2.84
N THR A 2 25.60 -16.40 -1.81
CA THR A 2 25.94 -16.85 -0.44
C THR A 2 24.76 -17.31 0.42
N PHE A 3 23.52 -17.04 -0.01
CA PHE A 3 22.27 -17.45 0.66
C PHE A 3 22.04 -18.97 0.68
N LEU A 4 22.70 -19.71 -0.21
CA LEU A 4 22.40 -21.13 -0.46
C LEU A 4 23.26 -22.11 0.32
N HIS A 5 24.25 -21.68 1.11
CA HIS A 5 25.22 -22.60 1.71
C HIS A 5 24.99 -22.83 3.23
N GLU A 6 24.75 -21.79 4.03
CA GLU A 6 24.68 -21.94 5.51
C GLU A 6 23.33 -22.53 5.96
N ASP A 7 22.21 -21.93 5.54
CA ASP A 7 20.87 -22.43 5.87
C ASP A 7 20.60 -23.80 5.22
N ALA A 8 21.14 -24.06 4.03
CA ALA A 8 21.06 -25.36 3.38
C ALA A 8 21.89 -26.42 4.11
N ALA A 9 23.05 -26.07 4.67
CA ALA A 9 23.85 -26.98 5.50
C ALA A 9 23.15 -27.30 6.82
N ILE A 10 22.51 -26.31 7.47
CA ILE A 10 21.71 -26.52 8.68
C ILE A 10 20.50 -27.43 8.38
N LEU A 11 19.80 -27.19 7.27
CA LEU A 11 18.67 -28.02 6.84
C LEU A 11 19.11 -29.44 6.45
N ALA A 12 20.22 -29.59 5.74
CA ALA A 12 20.76 -30.90 5.35
C ALA A 12 21.23 -31.70 6.58
N ALA A 13 21.87 -31.04 7.55
CA ALA A 13 22.27 -31.66 8.81
C ALA A 13 21.06 -32.08 9.65
N ALA A 14 20.04 -31.22 9.78
CA ALA A 14 18.81 -31.54 10.47
C ALA A 14 18.05 -32.69 9.81
N PHE A 15 17.93 -32.66 8.47
CA PHE A 15 17.32 -33.74 7.69
C PHE A 15 18.06 -35.07 7.89
N SER A 16 19.40 -35.05 7.90
CA SER A 16 20.20 -36.26 8.11
C SER A 16 20.08 -36.81 9.54
N THR A 17 19.86 -35.95 10.54
CA THR A 17 19.55 -36.36 11.92
C THR A 17 18.17 -37.01 12.03
N VAL A 18 17.16 -36.42 11.39
CA VAL A 18 15.76 -36.89 11.48
C VAL A 18 15.53 -38.16 10.64
N GLU A 19 16.06 -38.22 9.42
CA GLU A 19 15.81 -39.33 8.48
C GLU A 19 16.82 -40.48 8.60
N HIS A 20 18.12 -40.17 8.75
CA HIS A 20 19.18 -41.18 8.79
C HIS A 20 19.63 -41.54 10.22
N LYS A 21 18.93 -41.05 11.25
CA LYS A 21 19.22 -41.28 12.67
C LYS A 21 20.67 -40.96 13.05
N LEU A 22 21.29 -39.96 12.41
CA LEU A 22 22.64 -39.54 12.78
C LEU A 22 22.65 -39.01 14.23
N PRO A 23 23.70 -39.29 15.01
CA PRO A 23 23.83 -38.74 16.35
C PRO A 23 23.75 -37.20 16.32
N VAL A 24 22.88 -36.62 17.15
CA VAL A 24 22.62 -35.18 17.19
C VAL A 24 23.92 -34.37 17.31
N TRP A 25 24.86 -34.83 18.14
CA TRP A 25 26.14 -34.14 18.33
C TRP A 25 26.98 -34.02 17.05
N MET A 26 26.88 -34.97 16.11
CA MET A 26 27.58 -34.89 14.82
C MET A 26 26.99 -33.80 13.92
N ALA A 27 25.67 -33.64 13.91
CA ALA A 27 25.01 -32.58 13.14
C ALA A 27 25.39 -31.18 13.64
N TYR A 28 25.41 -31.00 14.97
CA TYR A 28 25.89 -29.77 15.59
C TYR A 28 27.35 -29.50 15.23
N LEU A 29 28.22 -30.51 15.37
CA LEU A 29 29.65 -30.37 15.07
C LEU A 29 29.90 -29.98 13.61
N SER A 30 29.25 -30.64 12.64
CA SER A 30 29.40 -30.34 11.22
C SER A 30 28.90 -28.94 10.86
N VAL A 31 27.75 -28.52 11.40
CA VAL A 31 27.21 -27.17 11.20
C VAL A 31 28.15 -26.12 11.78
N TYR A 32 28.65 -26.33 13.00
CA TYR A 32 29.58 -25.38 13.63
C TYR A 32 30.88 -25.26 12.86
N LEU A 33 31.49 -26.37 12.46
CA LEU A 33 32.73 -26.33 11.67
C LEU A 33 32.51 -25.59 10.34
N GLY A 34 31.39 -25.85 9.66
CA GLY A 34 31.05 -25.16 8.41
C GLY A 34 30.90 -23.64 8.58
N ILE A 35 30.19 -23.20 9.62
CA ILE A 35 29.98 -21.77 9.93
C ILE A 35 31.33 -21.10 10.24
N VAL A 36 32.11 -21.68 11.14
CA VAL A 36 33.39 -21.10 11.56
C VAL A 36 34.36 -20.99 10.39
N THR A 37 34.48 -22.04 9.57
CA THR A 37 35.33 -22.01 8.37
C THR A 37 34.83 -20.98 7.36
N GLY A 38 33.52 -20.90 7.12
CA GLY A 38 32.92 -19.94 6.19
C GLY A 38 33.16 -18.48 6.61
N ASP A 39 32.95 -18.16 7.87
CA ASP A 39 33.15 -16.82 8.43
C ASP A 39 34.58 -16.33 8.26
N VAL A 40 35.54 -17.20 8.59
CA VAL A 40 36.98 -16.92 8.49
C VAL A 40 37.38 -16.70 7.03
N LEU A 41 36.85 -17.50 6.10
CA LEU A 41 37.11 -17.33 4.67
C LEU A 41 36.57 -16.00 4.14
N ILE A 42 35.34 -15.59 4.50
CA ILE A 42 34.75 -14.33 4.04
C ILE A 42 35.51 -13.12 4.61
N TYR A 43 35.89 -13.18 5.90
CA TYR A 43 36.76 -12.18 6.50
C TYR A 43 38.12 -12.09 5.77
N GLY A 44 38.73 -13.25 5.49
CA GLY A 44 39.98 -13.35 4.73
C GLY A 44 39.87 -12.74 3.33
N LEU A 45 38.76 -12.97 2.62
CA LEU A 45 38.49 -12.35 1.32
C LEU A 45 38.47 -10.82 1.41
N GLY A 46 37.84 -10.25 2.44
CA GLY A 46 37.85 -8.81 2.68
C GLY A 46 39.25 -8.26 2.96
N HIS A 47 40.03 -8.99 3.75
CA HIS A 47 41.40 -8.62 4.08
C HIS A 47 42.32 -8.64 2.84
N LEU A 48 42.23 -9.68 2.02
CA LEU A 48 42.98 -9.82 0.77
C LEU A 48 42.54 -8.79 -0.28
N ALA A 49 41.24 -8.51 -0.37
CA ALA A 49 40.70 -7.51 -1.29
C ALA A 49 41.29 -6.11 -1.03
N GLN A 50 41.57 -5.78 0.24
CA GLN A 50 42.17 -4.50 0.63
C GLN A 50 43.64 -4.36 0.17
N GLN A 51 44.35 -5.47 -0.06
CA GLN A 51 45.73 -5.45 -0.56
C GLN A 51 45.80 -5.11 -2.06
N ASN A 52 44.68 -5.22 -2.79
CA ASN A 52 44.61 -4.88 -4.21
C ASN A 52 44.47 -3.36 -4.42
N ARG A 53 45.49 -2.75 -5.04
CA ARG A 53 45.57 -1.30 -5.31
C ARG A 53 44.37 -0.76 -6.12
N TRP A 54 43.79 -1.56 -7.02
CA TRP A 54 42.64 -1.16 -7.85
C TRP A 54 41.32 -1.12 -7.09
N LEU A 55 41.08 -2.11 -6.21
CA LEU A 55 39.88 -2.11 -5.36
C LEU A 55 39.96 -0.97 -4.34
N ARG A 56 41.15 -0.71 -3.80
CA ARG A 56 41.39 0.36 -2.83
C ARG A 56 41.10 1.74 -3.43
N SER A 57 41.50 2.01 -4.68
CA SER A 57 41.29 3.33 -5.30
C SER A 57 39.83 3.67 -5.59
N LYS A 58 38.94 2.66 -5.75
CA LYS A 58 37.50 2.88 -6.00
C LYS A 58 36.64 3.11 -4.76
N ILE A 59 37.16 2.85 -3.55
CA ILE A 59 36.36 2.79 -2.31
C ILE A 59 36.80 3.87 -1.29
N ILE A 60 37.75 4.74 -1.62
CA ILE A 60 38.20 5.81 -0.71
C ILE A 60 37.21 7.00 -0.71
N GLY A 61 36.67 7.35 0.46
CA GLY A 61 35.88 8.57 0.66
C GLY A 61 35.47 8.80 2.12
N PRO A 62 35.08 10.04 2.52
CA PRO A 62 34.79 10.42 3.91
C PRO A 62 33.53 9.75 4.52
N LYS A 63 32.75 9.02 3.71
CA LYS A 63 31.66 8.15 4.17
C LYS A 63 32.16 6.79 4.65
N VAL A 64 33.27 6.30 4.09
CA VAL A 64 33.84 4.96 4.39
C VAL A 64 34.58 4.96 5.73
N GLU A 65 35.22 6.07 6.08
CA GLU A 65 35.90 6.26 7.36
C GLU A 65 34.91 6.35 8.54
N ARG A 66 33.74 6.98 8.31
CA ARG A 66 32.62 6.96 9.28
C ARG A 66 32.05 5.55 9.49
N VAL A 67 31.96 4.74 8.43
CA VAL A 67 31.51 3.35 8.53
C VAL A 67 32.52 2.51 9.32
N HIS A 68 33.82 2.73 9.14
CA HIS A 68 34.87 2.07 9.92
C HIS A 68 34.73 2.33 11.43
N MET A 69 34.68 3.60 11.86
CA MET A 69 34.56 3.96 13.27
C MET A 69 33.26 3.47 13.91
N TRP A 70 32.15 3.51 13.16
CA TRP A 70 30.86 3.02 13.64
C TRP A 70 30.86 1.50 13.81
N LEU A 71 31.45 0.77 12.85
CA LEU A 71 31.53 -0.69 12.87
C LEU A 71 32.45 -1.21 13.99
N ASP A 72 33.56 -0.54 14.27
CA ASP A 72 34.46 -0.92 15.37
C ASP A 72 33.81 -0.72 16.76
N THR A 73 33.00 0.34 16.90
CA THR A 73 32.24 0.65 18.12
C THR A 73 31.06 -0.31 18.35
N HIS A 74 30.39 -0.74 17.27
CA HIS A 74 29.15 -1.53 17.34
C HIS A 74 29.30 -2.99 16.88
N LEU A 75 30.54 -3.49 16.77
CA LEU A 75 30.87 -4.78 16.15
C LEU A 75 29.98 -5.94 16.63
N VAL A 76 29.79 -6.07 17.95
CA VAL A 76 28.97 -7.16 18.53
C VAL A 76 27.53 -7.09 18.06
N ARG A 77 26.90 -5.91 18.12
CA ARG A 77 25.51 -5.73 17.69
C ARG A 77 25.36 -5.98 16.20
N VAL A 78 26.32 -5.50 15.39
CA VAL A 78 26.30 -5.64 13.94
C VAL A 78 26.43 -7.11 13.52
N LEU A 79 27.35 -7.87 14.14
CA LEU A 79 27.57 -9.29 13.82
C LEU A 79 26.40 -10.18 14.26
N VAL A 80 25.74 -9.88 15.38
CA VAL A 80 24.51 -10.57 15.79
C VAL A 80 23.35 -10.24 14.83
N LEU A 81 23.15 -8.96 14.52
CA LEU A 81 22.05 -8.53 13.65
C LEU A 81 22.21 -9.05 12.22
N CYS A 82 23.43 -9.12 11.68
CA CYS A 82 23.63 -9.59 10.31
C CYS A 82 23.43 -11.11 10.15
N ARG A 83 23.51 -11.90 11.23
CA ARG A 83 23.16 -13.33 11.20
C ARG A 83 21.64 -13.55 11.13
N ILE A 84 20.88 -12.70 11.79
CA ILE A 84 19.39 -12.76 11.78
C ILE A 84 18.83 -12.08 10.52
N THR A 85 19.59 -11.18 9.90
CA THR A 85 19.16 -10.39 8.76
C THR A 85 19.70 -10.96 7.45
N PRO A 86 18.84 -11.52 6.58
CA PRO A 86 19.29 -12.19 5.37
C PRO A 86 20.02 -11.23 4.42
N GLY A 87 21.13 -11.69 3.85
CA GLY A 87 21.93 -10.94 2.87
C GLY A 87 22.93 -9.93 3.44
N LEU A 88 22.93 -9.67 4.75
CA LEU A 88 23.90 -8.76 5.39
C LEU A 88 25.20 -9.44 5.82
N LEU A 89 25.23 -10.75 6.01
CA LEU A 89 26.39 -11.48 6.51
C LEU A 89 27.62 -11.29 5.61
N PHE A 90 27.49 -11.59 4.31
CA PHE A 90 28.59 -11.45 3.35
C PHE A 90 29.17 -10.03 3.26
N PRO A 91 28.38 -8.97 2.99
CA PRO A 91 28.93 -7.63 2.90
C PRO A 91 29.51 -7.12 4.23
N THR A 92 28.93 -7.48 5.37
CA THR A 92 29.45 -7.10 6.69
C THR A 92 30.79 -7.77 6.98
N PHE A 93 30.94 -9.06 6.67
CA PHE A 93 32.16 -9.81 7.01
C PHE A 93 33.32 -9.44 6.08
N VAL A 94 33.03 -9.22 4.79
CA VAL A 94 33.98 -8.62 3.85
C VAL A 94 34.39 -7.23 4.33
N ALA A 95 33.45 -6.41 4.83
CA ALA A 95 33.76 -5.09 5.38
C ALA A 95 34.66 -5.19 6.63
N CYS A 96 34.38 -6.11 7.56
CA CYS A 96 35.24 -6.35 8.73
C CYS A 96 36.68 -6.68 8.32
N GLY A 97 36.86 -7.56 7.33
CA GLY A 97 38.18 -7.90 6.78
C GLY A 97 38.86 -6.72 6.08
N TRP A 98 38.10 -5.99 5.26
CA TRP A 98 38.58 -4.80 4.53
C TRP A 98 39.06 -3.69 5.47
N PHE A 99 38.33 -3.48 6.56
CA PHE A 99 38.63 -2.47 7.58
C PHE A 99 39.68 -2.92 8.60
N ARG A 100 40.24 -4.13 8.48
CA ARG A 100 41.24 -4.70 9.39
C ARG A 100 40.81 -4.67 10.86
N ILE A 101 39.55 -4.96 11.13
CA ILE A 101 39.09 -5.21 12.51
C ILE A 101 39.93 -6.35 13.10
N PRO A 102 40.40 -6.29 14.36
CA PRO A 102 41.26 -7.33 14.92
C PRO A 102 40.63 -8.73 14.76
N PHE A 103 41.35 -9.64 14.10
CA PHE A 103 40.84 -10.98 13.73
C PHE A 103 40.30 -11.75 14.94
N VAL A 104 41.02 -11.73 16.06
CA VAL A 104 40.60 -12.40 17.31
C VAL A 104 39.26 -11.84 17.80
N ARG A 105 39.07 -10.53 17.74
CA ARG A 105 37.82 -9.88 18.18
C ARG A 105 36.65 -10.23 17.27
N PHE A 106 36.88 -10.22 15.95
CA PHE A 106 35.88 -10.65 14.97
C PHE A 106 35.53 -12.15 15.12
N ALA A 107 36.54 -13.01 15.18
CA ALA A 107 36.37 -14.46 15.25
C ALA A 107 35.61 -14.87 16.52
N THR A 108 35.99 -14.36 17.70
CA THR A 108 35.30 -14.68 18.96
C THR A 108 33.83 -14.30 18.91
N VAL A 109 33.50 -13.09 18.44
CA VAL A 109 32.12 -12.63 18.36
C VAL A 109 31.34 -13.41 17.29
N SER A 110 31.95 -13.69 16.14
CA SER A 110 31.32 -14.45 15.06
C SER A 110 31.02 -15.89 15.48
N ILE A 111 31.97 -16.57 16.13
CA ILE A 111 31.83 -17.94 16.62
C ILE A 111 30.73 -18.01 17.68
N LEU A 112 30.73 -17.11 18.67
CA LEU A 112 29.70 -17.09 19.72
C LEU A 112 28.31 -16.80 19.16
N ALA A 113 28.19 -15.78 18.30
CA ALA A 113 26.92 -15.45 17.67
C ALA A 113 26.43 -16.57 16.74
N GLY A 114 27.34 -17.21 16.01
CA GLY A 114 27.06 -18.36 15.15
C GLY A 114 26.60 -19.56 15.95
N ALA A 115 27.28 -19.86 17.05
CA ALA A 115 26.96 -20.98 17.93
C ALA A 115 25.54 -20.87 18.52
N ILE A 116 25.18 -19.67 19.00
CA ILE A 116 23.86 -19.39 19.55
C ILE A 116 22.80 -19.48 18.45
N TYR A 117 23.02 -18.83 17.31
CA TYR A 117 22.06 -18.81 16.20
C TYR A 117 21.80 -20.23 15.67
N SER A 118 22.85 -20.96 15.30
CA SER A 118 22.68 -22.29 14.72
C SER A 118 22.18 -23.31 15.75
N SER A 119 22.49 -23.16 17.05
CA SER A 119 21.84 -23.96 18.10
C SER A 119 20.33 -23.80 18.10
N ILE A 120 19.87 -22.55 18.10
CA ILE A 120 18.44 -22.23 18.18
C ILE A 120 17.74 -22.73 16.91
N VAL A 121 18.28 -22.42 15.73
CA VAL A 121 17.69 -22.83 14.46
C VAL A 121 17.69 -24.34 14.31
N LEU A 122 18.81 -25.02 14.56
CA LEU A 122 18.90 -26.48 14.46
C LEU A 122 17.98 -27.19 15.45
N THR A 123 17.88 -26.70 16.70
CA THR A 123 16.93 -27.22 17.70
C THR A 123 15.50 -27.04 17.25
N ILE A 124 15.12 -25.87 16.74
CA ILE A 124 13.77 -25.59 16.24
C ILE A 124 13.45 -26.53 15.06
N VAL A 125 14.38 -26.69 14.12
CA VAL A 125 14.19 -27.54 12.93
C VAL A 125 14.08 -29.02 13.31
N ILE A 126 14.86 -29.50 14.29
CA ILE A 126 14.76 -30.88 14.78
C ILE A 126 13.43 -31.10 15.54
N LEU A 127 13.08 -30.20 16.48
CA LEU A 127 11.86 -30.31 17.29
C LEU A 127 10.56 -30.21 16.46
N PHE A 128 10.53 -29.28 15.51
CA PHE A 128 9.37 -29.12 14.63
C PHE A 128 9.42 -30.03 13.40
N GLY A 129 10.58 -30.63 13.09
CA GLY A 129 10.74 -31.52 11.96
C GLY A 129 9.91 -32.79 12.08
N ASP A 130 9.88 -33.40 13.26
CA ASP A 130 9.02 -34.55 13.56
C ASP A 130 7.52 -34.19 13.47
N LEU A 131 7.14 -32.98 13.88
CA LEU A 131 5.76 -32.51 13.84
C LEU A 131 5.28 -32.24 12.40
N VAL A 132 6.16 -31.69 11.57
CA VAL A 132 5.88 -31.35 10.16
C VAL A 132 5.91 -32.59 9.27
N LEU A 133 6.86 -33.52 9.47
CA LEU A 133 6.95 -34.76 8.68
C LEU A 133 5.77 -35.70 8.97
N ASN A 134 5.34 -35.83 10.22
CA ASN A 134 4.26 -36.76 10.58
C ASN A 134 2.84 -36.26 10.28
N HIS A 135 2.61 -34.94 10.20
CA HIS A 135 1.27 -34.39 9.97
C HIS A 135 1.08 -33.61 8.66
N LEU A 136 2.14 -33.07 8.07
CA LEU A 136 2.03 -32.14 6.94
C LEU A 136 2.79 -32.59 5.69
N GLY A 137 3.68 -33.59 5.76
CA GLY A 137 4.39 -34.12 4.60
C GLY A 137 5.38 -33.15 3.95
N TYR A 138 6.16 -33.64 2.97
CA TYR A 138 7.32 -32.95 2.39
C TYR A 138 7.03 -31.57 1.75
N TRP A 139 5.78 -31.26 1.39
CA TRP A 139 5.42 -29.97 0.77
C TRP A 139 5.48 -28.79 1.76
N ALA A 140 5.35 -29.04 3.06
CA ALA A 140 5.39 -28.00 4.09
C ALA A 140 6.78 -27.34 4.21
N TRP A 141 7.85 -28.10 3.95
CA TRP A 141 9.22 -27.58 3.86
C TRP A 141 9.41 -26.64 2.68
N GLY A 142 8.84 -26.98 1.52
CA GLY A 142 8.82 -26.10 0.35
C GLY A 142 8.09 -24.79 0.63
N LEU A 143 6.96 -24.85 1.34
CA LEU A 143 6.20 -23.66 1.74
C LEU A 143 6.96 -22.78 2.75
N ALA A 144 7.59 -23.40 3.76
CA ALA A 144 8.39 -22.68 4.77
C ALA A 144 9.57 -21.94 4.12
N ALA A 145 10.31 -22.61 3.23
CA ALA A 145 11.41 -22.01 2.47
C ALA A 145 10.93 -20.84 1.60
N LEU A 146 9.76 -20.99 0.95
CA LEU A 146 9.19 -19.94 0.10
C LEU A 146 8.74 -18.72 0.91
N LEU A 147 8.15 -18.92 2.08
CA LEU A 147 7.78 -17.84 3.01
C LEU A 147 9.01 -17.10 3.56
N LEU A 148 10.09 -17.83 3.86
CA LEU A 148 11.36 -17.26 4.33
C LEU A 148 12.05 -16.43 3.24
N VAL A 149 12.09 -16.93 2.00
CA VAL A 149 12.61 -16.19 0.84
C VAL A 149 11.77 -14.94 0.58
N ALA A 150 10.43 -15.05 0.64
CA ALA A 150 9.54 -13.90 0.48
C ALA A 150 9.76 -12.84 1.58
N TRP A 151 9.98 -13.26 2.83
CA TRP A 151 10.31 -12.36 3.94
C TRP A 151 11.68 -11.69 3.77
N ALA A 152 12.69 -12.43 3.32
CA ALA A 152 14.03 -11.91 3.05
C ALA A 152 14.03 -10.88 1.91
N VAL A 153 13.38 -11.19 0.79
CA VAL A 153 13.19 -10.28 -0.35
C VAL A 153 12.50 -9.00 0.11
N ARG A 154 11.44 -9.11 0.92
CA ARG A 154 10.72 -7.95 1.47
C ARG A 154 11.63 -7.01 2.26
N ASN A 155 12.51 -7.52 3.11
CA ASN A 155 13.38 -6.67 3.93
C ASN A 155 14.51 -6.02 3.11
N SER A 156 14.94 -6.63 2.01
CA SER A 156 15.89 -6.02 1.07
C SER A 156 15.30 -4.88 0.23
N PHE A 157 13.97 -4.79 0.12
CA PHE A 157 13.25 -3.78 -0.67
C PHE A 157 12.54 -2.70 0.16
N LYS A 158 12.77 -2.60 1.48
CA LYS A 158 12.30 -1.42 2.24
C LYS A 158 13.04 -0.18 1.74
N SER A 159 12.33 0.60 0.94
CA SER A 159 12.76 1.88 0.37
C SER A 159 13.44 2.73 1.45
N ARG A 160 14.68 3.13 1.15
CA ARG A 160 15.45 4.08 1.94
C ARG A 160 14.75 5.43 1.86
N TRP A 161 14.11 5.81 2.97
CA TRP A 161 14.11 7.14 3.57
C TRP A 161 14.22 8.32 2.58
N SER A 162 13.08 8.96 2.28
CA SER A 162 13.00 10.20 1.52
C SER A 162 12.86 11.39 2.48
N LYS A 163 13.93 12.18 2.60
CA LYS A 163 13.98 13.49 3.28
C LYS A 163 13.40 14.58 2.36
N THR A 164 12.09 14.55 2.13
CA THR A 164 11.45 15.51 1.20
C THR A 164 10.48 16.47 1.89
N THR A 165 10.14 16.25 3.16
CA THR A 165 9.16 17.06 3.90
C THR A 165 9.71 18.43 4.32
N GLU A 166 10.92 18.50 4.88
CA GLU A 166 11.51 19.77 5.32
C GLU A 166 11.69 20.78 4.18
N LYS A 167 11.85 20.33 2.94
CA LYS A 167 12.03 21.20 1.77
C LYS A 167 10.71 21.61 1.09
N ALA A 168 9.63 20.87 1.33
CA ALA A 168 8.29 21.21 0.86
C ALA A 168 7.56 22.17 1.82
N MET A 169 8.06 22.30 3.06
CA MET A 169 7.50 23.15 4.11
C MET A 169 8.12 24.55 4.13
N GLY A 170 8.13 25.23 2.98
CA GLY A 170 8.16 26.69 3.00
C GLY A 170 6.85 27.20 3.59
N ASN A 171 6.94 28.14 4.55
CA ASN A 171 5.84 28.80 5.28
C ASN A 171 4.45 28.53 4.71
N LEU A 172 3.73 27.56 5.29
CA LEU A 172 2.34 27.25 4.97
C LEU A 172 1.43 28.42 5.38
N PRO A 173 0.65 29.03 4.47
CA PRO A 173 -0.47 29.87 4.84
C PRO A 173 -1.81 29.30 4.31
N PRO A 174 -2.95 29.57 4.98
CA PRO A 174 -3.30 29.17 6.34
C PRO A 174 -3.57 27.66 6.44
N SER A 175 -3.70 27.16 7.67
CA SER A 175 -3.78 25.74 8.00
C SER A 175 -4.88 24.97 7.25
N PHE A 176 -4.64 23.68 7.01
CA PHE A 176 -5.65 22.68 6.63
C PHE A 176 -6.98 22.88 7.37
N PHE A 177 -6.96 23.42 8.60
CA PHE A 177 -8.14 23.73 9.40
C PHE A 177 -8.95 24.95 8.93
N ALA A 178 -8.32 26.04 8.50
CA ALA A 178 -9.06 27.18 7.91
C ALA A 178 -9.80 26.75 6.62
N VAL A 179 -9.15 25.88 5.84
CA VAL A 179 -9.68 25.24 4.63
C VAL A 179 -10.86 24.32 4.95
N PHE A 180 -10.64 23.44 5.92
CA PHE A 180 -11.63 22.49 6.41
C PHE A 180 -12.88 23.21 6.94
N LYS A 181 -12.70 24.28 7.72
CA LYS A 181 -13.78 25.06 8.34
C LYS A 181 -14.55 25.95 7.34
N LYS A 182 -13.90 26.41 6.27
CA LYS A 182 -14.50 27.30 5.25
C LYS A 182 -15.34 26.55 4.21
N TYR A 183 -14.90 25.37 3.79
CA TYR A 183 -15.56 24.60 2.71
C TYR A 183 -16.38 23.40 3.20
N MET A 184 -16.24 23.02 4.48
CA MET A 184 -17.21 22.22 5.22
C MET A 184 -17.74 23.09 6.37
N PRO A 185 -18.88 23.79 6.20
CA PRO A 185 -19.37 24.72 7.22
C PRO A 185 -19.45 24.04 8.59
N GLY A 186 -18.90 24.73 9.58
CA GLY A 186 -18.66 24.26 10.94
C GLY A 186 -19.91 23.82 11.72
N ILE A 187 -19.63 23.18 12.86
CA ILE A 187 -20.61 22.60 13.79
C ILE A 187 -21.57 21.62 13.10
N ARG A 188 -21.01 20.60 12.45
CA ARG A 188 -21.80 19.41 12.10
C ARG A 188 -21.88 18.53 13.33
N ARG A 189 -23.10 18.25 13.79
CA ARG A 189 -23.37 17.23 14.82
C ARG A 189 -23.53 15.83 14.22
N LYS A 190 -23.66 15.73 12.88
CA LYS A 190 -23.85 14.47 12.15
C LYS A 190 -23.33 14.56 10.72
N PHE A 191 -23.00 13.39 10.15
CA PHE A 191 -22.77 13.25 8.70
C PHE A 191 -24.10 13.35 7.96
N HIS A 192 -24.27 14.34 7.09
CA HIS A 192 -25.52 14.50 6.35
C HIS A 192 -25.69 13.39 5.29
N GLY A 193 -26.89 12.82 5.21
CA GLY A 193 -27.21 11.78 4.23
C GLY A 193 -26.58 10.40 4.48
N MET A 194 -25.82 10.24 5.58
CA MET A 194 -25.18 8.98 5.98
C MET A 194 -25.90 8.37 7.19
N PRO A 195 -25.96 7.03 7.31
CA PRO A 195 -26.43 6.38 8.52
C PRO A 195 -25.59 6.75 9.75
N SER A 196 -26.20 6.76 10.93
CA SER A 196 -25.46 6.94 12.19
C SER A 196 -24.50 5.79 12.45
N LEU A 197 -23.47 6.06 13.24
CA LEU A 197 -22.48 5.08 13.71
C LEU A 197 -22.79 4.57 15.14
N ASP A 198 -23.89 5.01 15.75
CA ASP A 198 -24.24 4.68 17.14
C ASP A 198 -24.48 3.17 17.38
N ASP A 199 -24.75 2.41 16.32
CA ASP A 199 -24.95 0.96 16.36
C ASP A 199 -23.63 0.17 16.44
N LEU A 200 -22.48 0.82 16.23
CA LEU A 200 -21.19 0.15 16.19
C LEU A 200 -20.63 -0.15 17.57
N LYS A 201 -20.47 -1.45 17.84
CA LYS A 201 -19.73 -1.94 19.02
C LYS A 201 -18.21 -1.79 18.86
N LYS A 202 -17.71 -1.71 17.62
CA LYS A 202 -16.29 -1.65 17.27
C LYS A 202 -16.10 -0.78 16.03
N THR A 203 -15.06 0.06 16.04
CA THR A 203 -14.71 0.95 14.92
C THR A 203 -13.43 0.51 14.19
N VAL A 204 -12.79 -0.57 14.64
CA VAL A 204 -11.57 -1.13 14.04
C VAL A 204 -11.79 -2.61 13.78
N ALA A 205 -11.60 -3.03 12.52
CA ALA A 205 -11.69 -4.43 12.14
C ALA A 205 -10.45 -5.20 12.61
N LEU A 206 -10.61 -6.49 12.95
CA LEU A 206 -9.48 -7.35 13.34
C LEU A 206 -8.39 -7.41 12.27
N ALA A 207 -8.79 -7.38 10.99
CA ALA A 207 -7.87 -7.40 9.87
C ALA A 207 -6.95 -6.17 9.80
N GLU A 208 -7.37 -5.02 10.34
CA GLU A 208 -6.56 -3.79 10.33
C GLU A 208 -5.40 -3.82 11.33
N HIS A 209 -5.47 -4.73 12.32
CA HIS A 209 -4.35 -5.00 13.23
C HIS A 209 -3.30 -5.92 12.61
N ILE A 210 -3.63 -6.64 11.54
CA ILE A 210 -2.70 -7.53 10.86
C ILE A 210 -1.91 -6.70 9.85
N PRO A 211 -0.56 -6.73 9.88
CA PRO A 211 0.24 -6.08 8.85
C PRO A 211 -0.17 -6.56 7.45
N ASN A 212 -0.41 -5.63 6.52
CA ASN A 212 -0.93 -5.94 5.17
C ASN A 212 -0.15 -7.09 4.49
N ASN A 213 1.17 -7.11 4.60
CA ASN A 213 1.99 -8.15 3.99
C ASN A 213 1.73 -9.57 4.52
N ILE A 214 1.16 -9.73 5.73
CA ILE A 214 0.74 -11.03 6.29
C ILE A 214 -0.70 -11.29 5.85
N LEU A 215 -1.57 -10.29 6.00
CA LEU A 215 -2.98 -10.37 5.62
C LEU A 215 -3.15 -10.81 4.16
N TYR A 216 -2.31 -10.32 3.24
CA TYR A 216 -2.43 -10.65 1.82
C TYR A 216 -1.74 -11.97 1.41
N ILE A 217 -1.10 -12.74 2.32
CA ILE A 217 -0.47 -14.02 1.95
C ILE A 217 -1.50 -15.02 1.42
N PRO A 218 -2.62 -15.31 2.12
CA PRO A 218 -3.64 -16.23 1.59
C PRO A 218 -4.23 -15.75 0.26
N VAL A 219 -4.41 -14.44 0.11
CA VAL A 219 -4.90 -13.80 -1.12
C VAL A 219 -3.94 -14.01 -2.28
N GLY A 220 -2.64 -13.80 -2.05
CA GLY A 220 -1.59 -14.02 -3.05
C GLY A 220 -1.48 -15.49 -3.47
N LEU A 221 -1.54 -16.42 -2.51
CA LEU A 221 -1.54 -17.86 -2.81
C LEU A 221 -2.76 -18.26 -3.65
N TYR A 222 -3.94 -17.74 -3.30
CA TYR A 222 -5.16 -18.00 -4.07
C TYR A 222 -5.10 -17.39 -5.47
N TYR A 223 -4.55 -16.18 -5.63
CA TYR A 223 -4.30 -15.56 -6.93
C TYR A 223 -3.37 -16.43 -7.79
N ILE A 224 -2.26 -16.93 -7.24
CA ILE A 224 -1.34 -17.83 -7.94
C ILE A 224 -2.05 -19.12 -8.36
N PHE A 225 -2.84 -19.72 -7.45
CA PHE A 225 -3.66 -20.89 -7.76
C PHE A 225 -4.60 -20.64 -8.95
N LEU A 226 -5.32 -19.51 -8.96
CA LEU A 226 -6.16 -19.12 -10.11
C LEU A 226 -5.33 -18.89 -11.37
N GLY A 227 -4.16 -18.25 -11.26
CA GLY A 227 -3.24 -18.06 -12.37
C GLY A 227 -2.75 -19.36 -12.99
N ILE A 228 -2.47 -20.39 -12.18
CA ILE A 228 -2.14 -21.74 -12.65
C ILE A 228 -3.37 -22.38 -13.30
N ARG A 229 -4.52 -22.36 -12.61
CA ARG A 229 -5.78 -22.95 -13.09
C ARG A 229 -6.20 -22.42 -14.46
N TYR A 230 -6.09 -21.11 -14.67
CA TYR A 230 -6.44 -20.45 -15.92
C TYR A 230 -5.25 -20.28 -16.87
N ARG A 231 -4.07 -20.80 -16.52
CA ARG A 231 -2.83 -20.76 -17.31
C ARG A 231 -2.41 -19.33 -17.71
N SER A 232 -2.64 -18.35 -16.84
CA SER A 232 -2.24 -16.96 -17.06
C SER A 232 -2.25 -16.16 -15.76
N LEU A 233 -1.07 -15.75 -15.28
CA LEU A 233 -0.93 -14.87 -14.11
C LEU A 233 -1.43 -13.44 -14.37
N THR A 234 -1.54 -13.03 -15.64
CA THR A 234 -1.99 -11.70 -16.04
C THR A 234 -3.42 -11.69 -16.55
N LEU A 235 -4.18 -12.78 -16.41
CA LEU A 235 -5.56 -12.87 -16.88
C LEU A 235 -6.48 -11.73 -16.40
N PRO A 236 -6.34 -11.20 -15.18
CA PRO A 236 -7.12 -10.03 -14.75
C PRO A 236 -7.02 -8.82 -15.70
N SER A 237 -5.92 -8.68 -16.44
CA SER A 237 -5.78 -7.60 -17.43
C SER A 237 -6.72 -7.71 -18.63
N ALA A 238 -7.33 -8.87 -18.86
CA ALA A 238 -8.37 -9.06 -19.87
C ALA A 238 -9.79 -8.89 -19.30
N SER A 239 -9.96 -8.61 -18.00
CA SER A 239 -11.29 -8.45 -17.40
C SER A 239 -12.01 -7.19 -17.88
N ASN A 240 -11.28 -6.08 -18.07
CA ASN A 240 -11.75 -4.88 -18.74
C ASN A 240 -10.83 -4.56 -19.95
N PRO A 241 -11.02 -5.22 -21.11
CA PRO A 241 -10.06 -5.22 -22.22
C PRO A 241 -9.63 -3.85 -22.78
N LYS A 242 -10.41 -2.79 -22.54
CA LYS A 242 -10.13 -1.43 -23.02
C LYS A 242 -9.51 -0.52 -21.96
N ILE A 243 -9.21 -1.05 -20.78
CA ILE A 243 -8.50 -0.35 -19.71
C ILE A 243 -7.08 -0.91 -19.61
N GLU A 244 -6.09 -0.03 -19.45
CA GLU A 244 -4.70 -0.44 -19.20
C GLU A 244 -4.64 -1.40 -18.01
N THR A 245 -3.95 -2.54 -18.17
CA THR A 245 -3.91 -3.66 -17.21
C THR A 245 -5.28 -4.20 -16.78
N GLY A 246 -6.36 -3.93 -17.52
CA GLY A 246 -7.73 -4.20 -17.08
C GLY A 246 -8.17 -3.31 -15.90
N GLY A 247 -7.37 -2.30 -15.56
CA GLY A 247 -7.45 -1.49 -14.35
C GLY A 247 -7.00 -2.24 -13.11
N PHE A 248 -6.04 -3.17 -13.24
CA PHE A 248 -5.49 -3.90 -12.10
C PHE A 248 -4.53 -3.01 -11.31
N MET A 249 -3.61 -2.35 -12.03
CA MET A 249 -2.69 -1.33 -11.52
C MET A 249 -2.17 -0.48 -12.68
N GLY A 250 -1.89 0.79 -12.41
CA GLY A 250 -1.22 1.70 -13.35
C GLY A 250 -2.15 2.40 -14.33
N GLU A 251 -3.45 2.17 -14.26
CA GLU A 251 -4.41 2.83 -15.14
C GLU A 251 -4.50 4.35 -14.87
N SER A 252 -4.77 5.09 -15.94
CA SER A 252 -5.10 6.51 -15.89
C SER A 252 -6.55 6.71 -15.42
N LYS A 253 -6.74 7.35 -14.27
CA LYS A 253 -8.07 7.73 -13.74
C LYS A 253 -8.84 8.55 -14.77
N ALA A 254 -8.18 9.51 -15.39
CA ALA A 254 -8.79 10.36 -16.41
C ALA A 254 -9.21 9.57 -17.64
N SER A 255 -8.40 8.60 -18.09
CA SER A 255 -8.76 7.74 -19.22
C SER A 255 -10.02 6.94 -18.93
N VAL A 256 -10.09 6.28 -17.75
CA VAL A 256 -11.25 5.48 -17.37
C VAL A 256 -12.50 6.34 -17.20
N MET A 257 -12.41 7.51 -16.53
CA MET A 257 -13.56 8.42 -16.40
C MET A 257 -14.04 8.97 -17.75
N ARG A 258 -13.14 9.19 -18.72
CA ARG A 258 -13.51 9.61 -20.09
C ARG A 258 -14.21 8.52 -20.91
N MET A 259 -14.12 7.25 -20.51
CA MET A 259 -14.84 6.16 -21.17
C MET A 259 -16.35 6.22 -20.92
N VAL A 260 -16.81 6.95 -19.90
CA VAL A 260 -18.25 7.13 -19.63
C VAL A 260 -18.90 7.84 -20.81
N GLY A 261 -19.94 7.21 -21.37
CA GLY A 261 -20.66 7.73 -22.53
C GLY A 261 -21.30 9.09 -22.25
N GLN A 262 -21.49 9.89 -23.30
CA GLN A 262 -21.91 11.29 -23.18
C GLN A 262 -23.19 11.46 -22.35
N ASP A 263 -24.20 10.61 -22.57
CA ASP A 263 -25.50 10.65 -21.86
C ASP A 263 -25.37 10.38 -20.35
N GLN A 264 -24.26 9.75 -19.94
CA GLN A 264 -23.97 9.37 -18.56
C GLN A 264 -22.94 10.29 -17.90
N LYS A 265 -22.31 11.22 -18.64
CA LYS A 265 -21.29 12.14 -18.07
C LYS A 265 -21.82 13.05 -16.97
N LYS A 266 -23.12 13.33 -16.95
CA LYS A 266 -23.77 14.09 -15.86
C LYS A 266 -23.55 13.48 -14.47
N TRP A 267 -23.25 12.17 -14.41
CA TRP A 267 -22.96 11.46 -13.17
C TRP A 267 -21.48 11.52 -12.77
N VAL A 268 -20.58 12.09 -13.57
CA VAL A 268 -19.15 12.16 -13.27
C VAL A 268 -18.82 13.59 -12.86
N SER A 269 -18.10 13.75 -11.75
CA SER A 269 -17.63 15.08 -11.34
C SER A 269 -16.65 15.63 -12.38
N GLU A 270 -16.93 16.84 -12.88
CA GLU A 270 -16.17 17.52 -13.92
C GLU A 270 -14.69 17.63 -13.57
N PHE A 271 -13.84 17.39 -14.56
CA PHE A 271 -12.40 17.46 -14.36
C PHE A 271 -11.67 17.87 -15.64
N VAL A 272 -10.49 18.43 -15.45
CA VAL A 272 -9.46 18.59 -16.48
C VAL A 272 -8.20 17.84 -16.12
N THR A 273 -7.33 17.69 -17.09
CA THR A 273 -6.01 17.12 -16.88
C THR A 273 -4.94 18.05 -17.39
N VAL A 274 -3.88 18.19 -16.61
CA VAL A 274 -2.66 18.91 -16.99
C VAL A 274 -1.44 18.04 -16.75
N THR A 275 -0.40 18.20 -17.56
CA THR A 275 0.85 17.46 -17.42
C THR A 275 1.94 18.41 -16.95
N ARG A 276 2.70 18.05 -15.92
CA ARG A 276 3.85 18.84 -15.46
C ARG A 276 5.01 18.64 -16.43
N ASN A 277 5.20 19.53 -17.40
CA ASN A 277 6.04 19.27 -18.58
C ASN A 277 7.53 19.65 -18.42
N GLY A 278 8.04 19.74 -17.19
CA GLY A 278 9.45 20.10 -16.96
C GLY A 278 9.80 21.55 -17.29
N VAL A 279 8.79 22.39 -17.53
CA VAL A 279 8.89 23.85 -17.62
C VAL A 279 8.88 24.46 -16.21
N PRO A 280 9.16 25.77 -16.04
CA PRO A 280 9.01 26.42 -14.74
C PRO A 280 7.61 26.25 -14.15
N ASP A 281 7.52 26.13 -12.83
CA ASP A 281 6.28 25.77 -12.13
C ASP A 281 5.15 26.79 -12.35
N GLU A 282 5.50 28.07 -12.49
CA GLU A 282 4.57 29.16 -12.82
C GLU A 282 3.94 28.96 -14.21
N LYS A 283 4.69 28.38 -15.16
CA LYS A 283 4.18 28.10 -16.50
C LYS A 283 3.21 26.93 -16.50
N ASP A 284 3.52 25.88 -15.74
CA ASP A 284 2.59 24.77 -15.54
C ASP A 284 1.33 25.22 -14.78
N LEU A 285 1.45 26.19 -13.85
CA LEU A 285 0.30 26.84 -13.22
C LEU A 285 -0.56 27.59 -14.25
N GLU A 286 0.02 28.42 -15.13
CA GLU A 286 -0.74 29.08 -16.19
C GLU A 286 -1.50 28.09 -17.08
N ASN A 287 -0.85 26.98 -17.45
CA ASN A 287 -1.47 25.92 -18.25
C ASN A 287 -2.65 25.27 -17.50
N ALA A 288 -2.49 25.03 -16.19
CA ALA A 288 -3.55 24.54 -15.32
C ALA A 288 -4.74 25.50 -15.25
N LEU A 289 -4.48 26.79 -15.04
CA LEU A 289 -5.54 27.80 -14.97
C LEU A 289 -6.31 27.92 -16.29
N ARG A 290 -5.62 27.91 -17.44
CA ARG A 290 -6.28 27.90 -18.75
C ARG A 290 -7.13 26.65 -18.97
N ALA A 291 -6.63 25.48 -18.55
CA ALA A 291 -7.39 24.23 -18.66
C ALA A 291 -8.66 24.29 -17.80
N MET A 292 -8.56 24.81 -16.57
CA MET A 292 -9.71 25.02 -15.68
C MET A 292 -10.74 25.99 -16.29
N GLU A 293 -10.29 27.12 -16.82
CA GLU A 293 -11.14 28.15 -17.45
C GLU A 293 -11.96 27.58 -18.63
N ASN A 294 -11.35 26.73 -19.48
CA ASN A 294 -12.02 26.11 -20.62
C ASN A 294 -13.26 25.29 -20.27
N ILE A 295 -13.36 24.79 -19.03
CA ILE A 295 -14.53 24.05 -18.55
C ILE A 295 -15.28 24.77 -17.42
N LYS A 296 -14.95 26.05 -17.17
CA LYS A 296 -15.51 26.84 -16.06
C LYS A 296 -15.35 26.16 -14.70
N LEU A 297 -14.18 25.55 -14.48
CA LEU A 297 -13.80 24.98 -13.20
C LEU A 297 -13.15 26.07 -12.35
N GLU A 298 -13.75 26.36 -11.20
CA GLU A 298 -13.28 27.38 -10.27
C GLU A 298 -12.73 26.73 -9.00
N PHE A 299 -11.93 27.48 -8.25
CA PHE A 299 -11.50 27.04 -6.95
C PHE A 299 -12.65 27.01 -5.93
N PRO A 300 -12.62 26.09 -4.94
CA PRO A 300 -11.59 25.08 -4.72
C PRO A 300 -11.69 23.91 -5.72
N VAL A 301 -10.55 23.24 -5.96
CA VAL A 301 -10.46 22.03 -6.81
C VAL A 301 -9.75 20.90 -6.09
N VAL A 302 -10.12 19.66 -6.38
CA VAL A 302 -9.35 18.48 -5.96
C VAL A 302 -8.25 18.24 -6.99
N ALA A 303 -7.00 18.39 -6.57
CA ALA A 303 -5.83 17.97 -7.34
C ALA A 303 -5.47 16.53 -6.98
N LYS A 304 -5.34 15.65 -7.98
CA LYS A 304 -4.95 14.26 -7.75
C LYS A 304 -4.06 13.72 -8.87
N PRO A 305 -3.16 12.78 -8.57
CA PRO A 305 -2.37 12.12 -9.61
C PRO A 305 -3.27 11.25 -10.49
N ASP A 306 -3.01 11.26 -11.81
CA ASP A 306 -3.77 10.47 -12.76
C ASP A 306 -3.58 8.95 -12.54
N ILE A 307 -2.39 8.52 -12.12
CA ILE A 307 -2.08 7.13 -11.75
C ILE A 307 -1.92 7.05 -10.23
N GLY A 308 -2.34 5.98 -9.58
CA GLY A 308 -2.17 5.81 -8.13
C GLY A 308 -3.44 5.37 -7.40
N TRP A 309 -3.35 5.16 -6.10
CA TRP A 309 -4.36 4.51 -5.27
C TRP A 309 -4.37 5.07 -3.83
N ASN A 310 -5.37 4.71 -3.03
CA ASN A 310 -5.46 5.00 -1.58
C ASN A 310 -5.32 6.49 -1.19
N GLY A 311 -5.66 7.39 -2.12
CA GLY A 311 -5.61 8.82 -1.92
C GLY A 311 -4.20 9.42 -1.83
N TYR A 312 -3.14 8.71 -2.23
CA TYR A 312 -1.80 9.31 -2.30
C TYR A 312 -1.79 10.48 -3.29
N GLY A 313 -1.18 11.59 -2.89
CA GLY A 313 -1.12 12.81 -3.71
C GLY A 313 -2.46 13.53 -3.90
N VAL A 314 -3.56 13.08 -3.30
CA VAL A 314 -4.84 13.80 -3.40
C VAL A 314 -4.81 14.99 -2.46
N ARG A 315 -5.10 16.19 -2.98
CA ARG A 315 -5.15 17.42 -2.20
C ARG A 315 -6.34 18.29 -2.57
N LEU A 316 -7.01 18.87 -1.59
CA LEU A 316 -7.93 19.99 -1.82
C LEU A 316 -7.11 21.28 -2.01
N VAL A 317 -7.28 21.95 -3.14
CA VAL A 317 -6.53 23.15 -3.53
C VAL A 317 -7.50 24.33 -3.57
N GLU A 318 -7.26 25.36 -2.77
CA GLU A 318 -8.21 26.46 -2.58
C GLU A 318 -7.99 27.65 -3.50
N ASP A 319 -6.77 27.82 -3.97
CA ASP A 319 -6.38 28.98 -4.75
C ASP A 319 -5.16 28.70 -5.62
N LYS A 320 -4.72 29.73 -6.32
CA LYS A 320 -3.58 29.68 -7.23
C LYS A 320 -2.27 29.38 -6.50
N ALA A 321 -2.09 29.86 -5.26
CA ALA A 321 -0.86 29.65 -4.51
C ALA A 321 -0.74 28.20 -4.03
N HIS A 322 -1.83 27.62 -3.52
CA HIS A 322 -1.88 26.18 -3.20
C HIS A 322 -1.66 25.31 -4.44
N LEU A 323 -2.22 25.70 -5.59
CA LEU A 323 -2.03 24.95 -6.84
C LEU A 323 -0.56 24.99 -7.29
N LEU A 324 0.08 26.16 -7.20
CA LEU A 324 1.51 26.31 -7.52
C LEU A 324 2.37 25.41 -6.62
N GLN A 325 2.10 25.39 -5.32
CA GLN A 325 2.82 24.53 -4.37
C GLN A 325 2.65 23.04 -4.71
N TYR A 326 1.42 22.63 -5.06
CA TYR A 326 1.15 21.26 -5.47
C TYR A 326 1.94 20.90 -6.75
N ILE A 327 1.90 21.76 -7.77
CA ILE A 327 2.64 21.57 -9.03
C ILE A 327 4.14 21.47 -8.76
N ALA A 328 4.71 22.37 -7.96
CA ALA A 328 6.14 22.43 -7.66
C ALA A 328 6.69 21.15 -7.04
N SER A 329 5.84 20.39 -6.33
CA SER A 329 6.20 19.14 -5.67
C SER A 329 5.76 17.87 -6.42
N PHE A 330 5.08 18.00 -7.56
CA PHE A 330 4.53 16.86 -8.33
C PHE A 330 5.53 16.28 -9.35
N PRO A 331 5.69 14.96 -9.56
CA PRO A 331 6.70 14.46 -10.50
C PRO A 331 6.57 15.02 -11.94
N HIS A 332 7.69 15.37 -12.57
CA HIS A 332 7.71 15.82 -13.96
C HIS A 332 7.30 14.71 -14.93
N ASN A 333 6.77 15.11 -16.09
CA ASN A 333 6.23 14.25 -17.16
C ASN A 333 5.04 13.38 -16.73
N GLU A 334 4.40 13.73 -15.62
CA GLU A 334 3.24 13.03 -15.10
C GLU A 334 2.02 13.96 -15.05
N ARG A 335 0.85 13.33 -15.04
CA ARG A 335 -0.43 14.03 -15.21
C ARG A 335 -1.13 14.24 -13.88
N ILE A 336 -1.62 15.46 -13.71
CA ILE A 336 -2.49 15.90 -12.63
C ILE A 336 -3.92 15.96 -13.16
N VAL A 337 -4.86 15.46 -12.38
CA VAL A 337 -6.30 15.65 -12.57
C VAL A 337 -6.74 16.76 -11.63
N LEU A 338 -7.37 17.81 -12.16
CA LEU A 338 -8.02 18.87 -11.39
C LEU A 338 -9.53 18.66 -11.52
N GLN A 339 -10.20 18.38 -10.42
CA GLN A 339 -11.61 17.94 -10.42
C GLN A 339 -12.45 18.81 -9.48
N ARG A 340 -13.71 19.05 -9.86
CA ARG A 340 -14.68 19.76 -9.02
C ARG A 340 -14.92 18.98 -7.71
N PRO A 341 -14.77 19.61 -6.53
CA PRO A 341 -15.09 18.96 -5.27
C PRO A 341 -16.60 18.77 -5.15
N VAL A 342 -17.03 17.57 -4.75
CA VAL A 342 -18.43 17.28 -4.46
C VAL A 342 -18.67 17.53 -2.97
N THR A 343 -19.62 18.42 -2.65
CA THR A 343 -19.87 18.94 -1.30
C THR A 343 -20.68 18.01 -0.40
N TYR A 344 -21.28 16.97 -0.95
CA TYR A 344 -22.02 15.97 -0.18
C TYR A 344 -21.11 15.27 0.83
N ASP A 345 -21.64 14.90 2.00
CA ASP A 345 -20.90 14.15 3.02
C ASP A 345 -20.79 12.67 2.73
N GLY A 346 -21.77 12.09 2.03
CA GLY A 346 -21.78 10.68 1.71
C GLY A 346 -20.66 10.30 0.77
N GLU A 347 -19.88 9.27 1.11
CA GLU A 347 -18.96 8.59 0.19
C GLU A 347 -19.28 7.11 0.17
N ALA A 348 -19.38 6.54 -1.03
CA ALA A 348 -19.59 5.12 -1.21
C ALA A 348 -18.70 4.54 -2.32
N GLY A 349 -18.29 3.29 -2.15
CA GLY A 349 -17.78 2.45 -3.22
C GLY A 349 -18.87 1.52 -3.70
N VAL A 350 -19.30 1.65 -4.96
CA VAL A 350 -20.28 0.77 -5.60
C VAL A 350 -19.52 -0.22 -6.48
N PHE A 351 -19.38 -1.45 -5.99
CA PHE A 351 -18.68 -2.51 -6.73
C PHE A 351 -19.64 -3.11 -7.75
N TYR A 352 -19.35 -2.96 -9.03
CA TYR A 352 -20.14 -3.47 -10.14
C TYR A 352 -19.47 -4.64 -10.85
N VAL A 353 -20.28 -5.62 -11.27
CA VAL A 353 -19.84 -6.75 -12.09
C VAL A 353 -20.84 -7.09 -13.18
N ARG A 354 -20.36 -7.34 -14.39
CA ARG A 354 -21.12 -7.87 -15.54
C ARG A 354 -20.35 -8.99 -16.23
N ILE A 355 -20.92 -10.17 -16.29
CA ILE A 355 -20.30 -11.29 -17.00
C ILE A 355 -20.31 -11.00 -18.50
N PRO A 356 -19.20 -11.22 -19.24
CA PRO A 356 -19.20 -11.08 -20.69
C PRO A 356 -20.28 -11.95 -21.34
N GLY A 357 -21.09 -11.33 -22.21
CA GLY A 357 -22.24 -11.97 -22.86
C GLY A 357 -23.58 -11.76 -22.14
N GLU A 358 -23.58 -11.34 -20.87
CA GLU A 358 -24.82 -10.97 -20.18
C GLU A 358 -25.29 -9.56 -20.58
N ALA A 359 -26.62 -9.41 -20.74
CA ALA A 359 -27.23 -8.15 -21.15
C ALA A 359 -27.16 -7.06 -20.06
N LYS A 360 -27.19 -7.47 -18.79
CA LYS A 360 -27.13 -6.60 -17.62
C LYS A 360 -26.07 -7.09 -16.64
N GLY A 361 -25.39 -6.16 -15.98
CA GLY A 361 -24.59 -6.44 -14.79
C GLY A 361 -25.40 -6.29 -13.50
N LYS A 362 -24.67 -6.33 -12.39
CA LYS A 362 -25.21 -6.13 -11.04
C LYS A 362 -24.22 -5.41 -10.15
N ILE A 363 -24.75 -4.76 -9.12
CA ILE A 363 -23.93 -4.29 -8.00
C ILE A 363 -23.60 -5.52 -7.14
N TYR A 364 -22.31 -5.82 -7.01
CA TYR A 364 -21.77 -6.88 -6.18
C TYR A 364 -21.81 -6.52 -4.69
N SER A 365 -21.46 -5.27 -4.35
CA SER A 365 -21.50 -4.74 -2.99
C SER A 365 -21.53 -3.22 -2.99
N ILE A 366 -21.96 -2.64 -1.87
CA ILE A 366 -21.84 -1.21 -1.58
C ILE A 366 -21.09 -1.05 -0.26
N THR A 367 -20.16 -0.10 -0.22
CA THR A 367 -19.41 0.23 1.00
C THR A 367 -19.53 1.71 1.29
N LEU A 368 -20.09 2.06 2.44
CA LEU A 368 -20.07 3.43 2.94
C LEU A 368 -18.71 3.74 3.54
N ARG A 369 -18.17 4.93 3.27
CA ARG A 369 -16.90 5.40 3.81
C ARG A 369 -17.13 6.62 4.67
N TYR A 370 -16.81 6.48 5.94
CA TYR A 370 -16.80 7.58 6.90
C TYR A 370 -15.38 8.11 6.99
N PHE A 371 -15.21 9.41 6.80
CA PHE A 371 -13.91 10.06 7.00
C PHE A 371 -13.44 9.89 8.44
N PRO A 372 -12.14 9.88 8.71
CA PRO A 372 -11.66 9.93 10.09
C PRO A 372 -12.16 11.22 10.76
N PHE A 373 -12.71 11.11 11.97
CA PHE A 373 -13.25 12.24 12.71
C PHE A 373 -13.09 12.05 14.22
N VAL A 374 -13.18 13.15 14.96
CA VAL A 374 -13.42 13.16 16.41
C VAL A 374 -14.62 14.03 16.73
N THR A 375 -15.24 13.78 17.87
CA THR A 375 -16.31 14.62 18.42
C THR A 375 -15.76 15.41 19.60
N GLY A 376 -15.94 16.73 19.59
CA GLY A 376 -15.58 17.59 20.71
C GLY A 376 -16.36 17.26 21.96
N ASP A 377 -15.68 17.26 23.11
CA ASP A 377 -16.26 17.13 24.44
C ASP A 377 -16.26 18.48 25.20
N GLY A 378 -15.84 19.58 24.55
CA GLY A 378 -15.76 20.90 25.15
C GLY A 378 -14.62 21.11 26.15
N ILE A 379 -13.79 20.09 26.40
CA ILE A 379 -12.78 20.08 27.48
C ILE A 379 -11.40 19.65 26.97
N SER A 380 -11.35 18.58 26.18
CA SER A 380 -10.11 17.99 25.66
C SER A 380 -9.64 18.72 24.41
N THR A 381 -8.32 18.87 24.25
CA THR A 381 -7.76 19.41 23.00
C THR A 381 -7.96 18.44 21.83
N LEU A 382 -7.88 18.94 20.59
CA LEU A 382 -7.95 18.10 19.39
C LEU A 382 -6.92 16.97 19.43
N ARG A 383 -5.69 17.26 19.88
CA ARG A 383 -4.63 16.26 20.09
C ARG A 383 -5.06 15.14 21.04
N GLN A 384 -5.66 15.50 22.17
CA GLN A 384 -6.13 14.54 23.17
C GLN A 384 -7.28 13.70 22.64
N LEU A 385 -8.23 14.31 21.92
CA LEU A 385 -9.34 13.58 21.28
C LEU A 385 -8.84 12.56 20.26
N ILE A 386 -7.88 12.93 19.41
CA ILE A 386 -7.24 12.03 18.43
C ILE A 386 -6.59 10.83 19.13
N GLN A 387 -5.95 11.03 20.28
CA GLN A 387 -5.27 9.99 21.03
C GLN A 387 -6.21 9.12 21.88
N LYS A 388 -7.37 9.65 22.27
CA LYS A 388 -8.34 8.94 23.13
C LYS A 388 -9.21 7.96 22.33
N ASP A 389 -9.64 8.33 21.12
CA ASP A 389 -10.50 7.47 20.30
C ASP A 389 -9.75 6.27 19.70
N GLN A 390 -10.41 5.11 19.70
CA GLN A 390 -9.81 3.85 19.27
C GLN A 390 -9.39 3.86 17.79
N ARG A 391 -10.23 4.43 16.92
CA ARG A 391 -10.03 4.49 15.47
C ARG A 391 -8.92 5.49 15.14
N THR A 392 -9.04 6.72 15.63
CA THR A 392 -8.13 7.81 15.28
C THR A 392 -6.75 7.58 15.86
N ARG A 393 -6.64 7.00 17.07
CA ARG A 393 -5.35 6.66 17.68
C ARG A 393 -4.52 5.72 16.81
N LEU A 394 -5.15 4.76 16.13
CA LEU A 394 -4.46 3.80 15.26
C LEU A 394 -3.69 4.49 14.11
N ARG A 395 -4.14 5.70 13.73
CA ARG A 395 -3.63 6.48 12.60
C ARG A 395 -3.18 7.88 13.02
N ALA A 396 -2.96 8.11 14.32
CA ALA A 396 -2.69 9.44 14.88
C ALA A 396 -1.53 10.16 14.19
N GLY A 397 -0.45 9.45 13.84
CA GLY A 397 0.70 10.05 13.16
C GLY A 397 0.39 10.72 11.82
N TYR A 398 -0.71 10.37 11.14
CA TYR A 398 -1.15 11.12 9.96
C TYR A 398 -1.63 12.52 10.34
N TYR A 399 -2.46 12.62 11.38
CA TYR A 399 -3.05 13.90 11.81
C TYR A 399 -2.06 14.75 12.62
N LEU A 400 -1.14 14.12 13.35
CA LEU A 400 -0.13 14.81 14.17
C LEU A 400 1.11 15.25 13.36
N GLY A 401 1.11 15.08 12.03
CA GLY A 401 2.21 15.51 11.18
C GLY A 401 3.46 14.61 11.21
N GLU A 402 3.36 13.40 11.77
CA GLU A 402 4.46 12.43 11.85
C GLU A 402 4.70 11.65 10.55
N LYS A 403 3.76 11.76 9.58
CA LYS A 403 3.79 11.06 8.30
C LYS A 403 3.99 12.03 7.15
N ASN A 404 5.11 11.89 6.45
CA ASN A 404 5.51 12.76 5.34
C ASN A 404 4.58 12.68 4.13
N GLU A 405 3.84 11.57 3.96
CA GLU A 405 2.94 11.35 2.84
C GLU A 405 1.53 11.97 3.03
N HIS A 406 1.28 12.68 4.13
CA HIS A 406 -0.01 13.30 4.46
C HIS A 406 0.21 14.63 5.17
N VAL A 407 -0.69 15.59 4.94
CA VAL A 407 -0.66 16.89 5.61
C VAL A 407 -1.38 16.76 6.95
N GLY A 408 -0.61 16.82 8.04
CA GLY A 408 -1.13 16.87 9.41
C GLY A 408 -1.64 18.26 9.81
N PHE A 409 -2.22 18.33 11.00
CA PHE A 409 -2.63 19.58 11.64
C PHE A 409 -1.42 20.37 12.14
N GLY A 410 -1.54 21.71 12.16
CA GLY A 410 -0.55 22.57 12.82
C GLY A 410 -0.70 22.51 14.34
N GLU A 411 0.35 22.91 15.06
CA GLU A 411 0.36 22.90 16.53
C GLU A 411 -0.78 23.74 17.13
N GLU A 412 -1.05 24.92 16.57
CA GLU A 412 -2.17 25.78 17.00
C GLU A 412 -3.55 25.11 16.82
N ASP A 413 -3.74 24.29 15.79
CA ASP A 413 -4.99 23.56 15.58
C ASP A 413 -5.11 22.38 16.56
N LEU A 414 -3.99 21.71 16.85
CA LEU A 414 -3.93 20.56 17.74
C LEU A 414 -4.22 20.93 19.21
N ASP A 415 -3.90 22.16 19.60
CA ASP A 415 -4.11 22.68 20.96
C ASP A 415 -5.48 23.33 21.17
N GLN A 416 -6.27 23.51 20.11
CA GLN A 416 -7.66 23.97 20.24
C GLN A 416 -8.54 22.94 20.95
N ILE A 417 -9.49 23.42 21.74
CA ILE A 417 -10.54 22.63 22.39
C ILE A 417 -11.82 22.72 21.56
N PRO A 418 -12.23 21.65 20.86
CA PRO A 418 -13.46 21.64 20.08
C PRO A 418 -14.70 21.73 20.97
N LYS A 419 -15.76 22.38 20.47
CA LYS A 419 -17.01 22.51 21.23
C LYS A 419 -17.68 21.17 21.45
N GLU A 420 -18.46 21.05 22.52
CA GLU A 420 -19.23 19.83 22.79
C GLU A 420 -20.16 19.49 21.60
N GLY A 421 -20.03 18.26 21.10
CA GLY A 421 -20.78 17.75 19.95
C GLY A 421 -20.30 18.25 18.57
N GLU A 422 -19.20 18.99 18.50
CA GLU A 422 -18.58 19.41 17.24
C GLU A 422 -17.85 18.23 16.57
N LEU A 423 -18.27 17.82 15.37
CA LEU A 423 -17.52 16.85 14.58
C LEU A 423 -16.38 17.54 13.82
N ILE A 424 -15.15 17.13 14.13
CA ILE A 424 -13.96 17.54 13.39
C ILE A 424 -13.50 16.36 12.55
N ARG A 425 -13.51 16.50 11.23
CA ARG A 425 -12.90 15.51 10.34
C ARG A 425 -11.41 15.77 10.20
N LEU A 426 -10.64 14.69 10.27
CA LEU A 426 -9.20 14.70 10.44
C LEU A 426 -8.42 14.58 9.12
N SER A 427 -9.11 14.27 8.02
CA SER A 427 -8.51 14.10 6.71
C SER A 427 -9.51 14.35 5.60
N PHE A 428 -9.09 14.98 4.50
CA PHE A 428 -9.87 15.06 3.29
C PHE A 428 -10.10 13.67 2.65
N ILE A 429 -9.26 12.67 2.94
CA ILE A 429 -9.33 11.36 2.31
C ILE A 429 -10.05 10.36 3.22
N GLY A 430 -11.00 9.62 2.66
CA GLY A 430 -11.83 8.65 3.39
C GLY A 430 -11.26 7.23 3.44
N SER A 431 -9.96 7.02 3.20
CA SER A 431 -9.38 5.67 3.08
C SER A 431 -8.95 5.07 4.43
N LEU A 432 -8.98 3.74 4.55
CA LEU A 432 -8.48 3.01 5.74
C LEU A 432 -7.03 3.38 6.10
N ARG A 433 -6.22 3.74 5.09
CA ARG A 433 -4.81 4.16 5.26
C ARG A 433 -4.71 5.32 6.25
N VAL A 434 -5.58 6.31 6.09
CA VAL A 434 -5.63 7.52 6.93
C VAL A 434 -6.77 7.47 7.94
N GLY A 435 -7.27 6.28 8.28
CA GLY A 435 -8.22 6.09 9.38
C GLY A 435 -9.70 6.24 9.02
N GLY A 436 -10.06 6.34 7.74
CA GLY A 436 -11.47 6.26 7.33
C GLY A 436 -12.08 4.92 7.70
N LEU A 437 -13.37 4.87 8.03
CA LEU A 437 -14.11 3.68 8.47
C LEU A 437 -15.01 3.18 7.34
N TYR A 438 -14.93 1.89 7.02
CA TYR A 438 -15.75 1.25 6.00
C TYR A 438 -16.91 0.49 6.63
N ARG A 439 -18.10 0.60 6.03
CA ARG A 439 -19.31 -0.14 6.45
C ARG A 439 -19.93 -0.86 5.26
N ASP A 440 -20.25 -2.13 5.44
CA ASP A 440 -21.00 -2.88 4.45
C ASP A 440 -22.43 -2.35 4.38
N ALA A 441 -22.79 -1.84 3.21
CA ALA A 441 -24.09 -1.26 2.91
C ALA A 441 -24.76 -1.98 1.74
N SER A 442 -24.42 -3.26 1.52
CA SER A 442 -25.00 -4.06 0.44
C SER A 442 -26.51 -4.27 0.58
N HIS A 443 -27.09 -4.01 1.77
CA HIS A 443 -28.54 -3.97 1.98
C HIS A 443 -29.23 -2.77 1.29
N MET A 444 -28.48 -1.75 0.87
CA MET A 444 -28.99 -0.59 0.11
C MET A 444 -29.12 -0.87 -1.40
N ILE A 445 -28.72 -2.05 -1.88
CA ILE A 445 -28.80 -2.38 -3.30
C ILE A 445 -30.26 -2.58 -3.69
N THR A 446 -30.76 -1.70 -4.56
CA THR A 446 -32.10 -1.76 -5.16
C THR A 446 -32.01 -2.06 -6.67
N PRO A 447 -33.12 -2.48 -7.31
CA PRO A 447 -33.20 -2.57 -8.76
C PRO A 447 -32.89 -1.26 -9.48
N GLU A 448 -33.39 -0.13 -8.98
CA GLU A 448 -33.22 1.21 -9.58
C GLU A 448 -31.76 1.64 -9.55
N LEU A 449 -31.09 1.44 -8.40
CA LEU A 449 -29.67 1.72 -8.25
C LEU A 449 -28.83 0.81 -9.15
N THR A 450 -29.18 -0.48 -9.23
CA THR A 450 -28.50 -1.43 -10.11
C THR A 450 -28.63 -1.05 -11.57
N ASP A 451 -29.85 -0.70 -12.02
CA ASP A 451 -30.10 -0.29 -13.39
C ASP A 451 -29.37 1.03 -13.73
N ARG A 452 -29.26 1.97 -12.79
CA ARG A 452 -28.47 3.20 -12.97
C ARG A 452 -26.99 2.89 -13.22
N PHE A 453 -26.36 2.09 -12.37
CA PHE A 453 -24.94 1.74 -12.55
C PHE A 453 -24.70 0.81 -13.74
N ASP A 454 -25.64 -0.07 -14.09
CA ASP A 454 -25.58 -0.86 -15.33
C ASP A 454 -25.59 0.05 -16.56
N GLN A 455 -26.46 1.08 -16.62
CA GLN A 455 -26.48 2.05 -17.72
C GLN A 455 -25.14 2.80 -17.84
N ILE A 456 -24.58 3.26 -16.72
CA ILE A 456 -23.27 3.95 -16.70
C ILE A 456 -22.18 2.99 -17.17
N ALA A 457 -22.09 1.79 -16.59
CA ALA A 457 -21.09 0.78 -16.93
C ALA A 457 -21.18 0.32 -18.39
N ARG A 458 -22.39 0.16 -18.93
CA ARG A 458 -22.62 -0.24 -20.33
C ARG A 458 -22.26 0.85 -21.32
N SER A 459 -22.30 2.12 -20.91
CA SER A 459 -21.82 3.23 -21.74
C SER A 459 -20.30 3.24 -21.90
N MET A 460 -19.58 2.49 -21.03
CA MET A 460 -18.13 2.34 -21.08
C MET A 460 -17.73 1.12 -21.92
N PRO A 461 -16.87 1.28 -22.94
CA PRO A 461 -16.44 0.16 -23.79
C PRO A 461 -15.78 -0.96 -22.98
N GLU A 462 -16.35 -2.17 -23.05
CA GLU A 462 -15.81 -3.38 -22.42
C GLU A 462 -15.48 -3.24 -20.91
N PHE A 463 -16.31 -2.50 -20.17
CA PHE A 463 -16.26 -2.48 -18.70
C PHE A 463 -17.15 -3.59 -18.11
N HIS A 464 -16.53 -4.44 -17.28
CA HIS A 464 -17.13 -5.65 -16.72
C HIS A 464 -16.91 -5.81 -15.23
N PHE A 465 -15.82 -5.29 -14.67
CA PHE A 465 -15.46 -5.53 -13.27
C PHE A 465 -14.76 -4.32 -12.70
N GLY A 466 -15.34 -3.68 -11.67
CA GLY A 466 -14.71 -2.53 -11.07
C GLY A 466 -15.60 -1.81 -10.07
N ARG A 467 -15.07 -0.75 -9.47
CA ARG A 467 -15.76 0.00 -8.42
C ARG A 467 -15.88 1.46 -8.81
N PHE A 468 -17.11 1.97 -8.74
CA PHE A 468 -17.41 3.39 -8.84
C PHE A 468 -17.32 3.99 -7.44
N ASP A 469 -16.34 4.87 -7.23
CA ASP A 469 -16.23 5.64 -6.01
C ASP A 469 -16.99 6.95 -6.21
N ILE A 470 -18.01 7.17 -5.37
CA ILE A 470 -18.99 8.23 -5.52
C ILE A 470 -19.08 9.09 -4.25
N ARG A 471 -19.50 10.34 -4.44
CA ARG A 471 -20.03 11.20 -3.39
C ARG A 471 -21.54 11.34 -3.59
N PHE A 472 -22.33 11.24 -2.54
CA PHE A 472 -23.80 11.17 -2.67
C PHE A 472 -24.52 11.98 -1.58
N GLU A 473 -25.68 12.51 -1.93
CA GLU A 473 -26.48 13.43 -1.13
C GLU A 473 -27.13 12.75 0.09
N SER A 474 -27.81 11.63 -0.14
CA SER A 474 -28.51 10.84 0.90
C SER A 474 -28.62 9.38 0.50
N VAL A 475 -28.75 8.50 1.50
CA VAL A 475 -29.02 7.06 1.28
C VAL A 475 -30.28 6.88 0.43
N GLU A 476 -31.32 7.64 0.70
CA GLU A 476 -32.62 7.56 0.03
C GLU A 476 -32.52 7.92 -1.45
N SER A 477 -31.85 9.03 -1.79
CA SER A 477 -31.59 9.43 -3.19
C SER A 477 -30.70 8.41 -3.88
N LEU A 478 -29.65 7.93 -3.20
CA LEU A 478 -28.74 6.94 -3.75
C LEU A 478 -29.46 5.63 -4.06
N MET A 479 -30.33 5.13 -3.18
CA MET A 479 -31.12 3.92 -3.43
C MET A 479 -32.06 4.05 -4.64
N LYS A 480 -32.39 5.26 -5.09
CA LYS A 480 -33.14 5.49 -6.34
C LYS A 480 -32.24 5.63 -7.58
N GLY A 481 -30.92 5.53 -7.41
CA GLY A 481 -29.95 5.81 -8.47
C GLY A 481 -29.86 7.30 -8.81
N GLU A 482 -30.00 8.18 -7.82
CA GLU A 482 -30.02 9.64 -7.96
C GLU A 482 -29.11 10.32 -6.92
N GLY A 483 -28.88 11.64 -7.07
CA GLY A 483 -28.20 12.44 -6.06
C GLY A 483 -26.74 12.05 -5.79
N PHE A 484 -25.99 11.61 -6.81
CA PHE A 484 -24.57 11.26 -6.66
C PHE A 484 -23.71 11.76 -7.81
N TYR A 485 -22.41 11.85 -7.53
CA TYR A 485 -21.36 12.09 -8.51
C TYR A 485 -20.23 11.07 -8.33
N ILE A 486 -19.81 10.47 -9.43
CA ILE A 486 -18.65 9.61 -9.55
C ILE A 486 -17.41 10.50 -9.49
N ILE A 487 -16.56 10.24 -8.50
CA ILE A 487 -15.27 10.91 -8.34
C ILE A 487 -14.12 10.06 -8.89
N GLU A 488 -14.29 8.74 -8.96
CA GLU A 488 -13.28 7.81 -9.48
C GLU A 488 -13.92 6.48 -9.93
N ILE A 489 -13.33 5.85 -10.95
CA ILE A 489 -13.71 4.53 -11.43
C ILE A 489 -12.47 3.65 -11.45
N ASN A 490 -12.50 2.57 -10.68
CA ASN A 490 -11.41 1.59 -10.56
C ASN A 490 -11.77 0.33 -11.34
N GLY A 491 -10.80 -0.29 -12.02
CA GLY A 491 -11.02 -1.54 -12.77
C GLY A 491 -10.77 -2.81 -11.96
N ALA A 492 -10.05 -3.75 -12.55
CA ALA A 492 -9.72 -5.07 -11.99
C ALA A 492 -9.06 -5.06 -10.60
N GLY A 493 -8.40 -3.96 -10.23
CA GLY A 493 -7.73 -3.75 -8.95
C GLY A 493 -8.67 -3.28 -7.85
N ALA A 494 -9.94 -3.05 -8.19
CA ALA A 494 -10.98 -2.76 -7.21
C ALA A 494 -11.15 -3.95 -6.25
N GLU A 495 -10.81 -3.72 -4.99
CA GLU A 495 -11.06 -4.67 -3.91
C GLU A 495 -12.51 -4.62 -3.43
N ALA A 496 -12.99 -5.76 -2.93
CA ALA A 496 -14.25 -5.92 -2.22
C ALA A 496 -14.18 -5.27 -0.83
N ILE A 497 -14.15 -3.95 -0.81
CA ILE A 497 -13.82 -3.17 0.40
C ILE A 497 -14.87 -3.24 1.52
N GLN A 498 -16.08 -3.75 1.25
CA GLN A 498 -17.10 -4.02 2.29
C GLN A 498 -16.60 -5.05 3.30
N ALA A 499 -15.67 -5.92 2.90
CA ALA A 499 -15.07 -6.93 3.75
C ALA A 499 -14.29 -6.33 4.95
N TRP A 500 -13.94 -5.04 4.88
CA TRP A 500 -13.25 -4.31 5.94
C TRP A 500 -14.19 -3.71 7.00
N ASP A 501 -15.49 -3.95 6.93
CA ASP A 501 -16.42 -3.57 8.00
C ASP A 501 -15.99 -4.20 9.33
N PRO A 502 -15.90 -3.45 10.45
CA PRO A 502 -15.51 -3.99 11.75
C PRO A 502 -16.35 -5.17 12.26
N ASN A 503 -17.58 -5.33 11.76
CA ASN A 503 -18.46 -6.45 12.10
C ASN A 503 -18.22 -7.70 11.24
N VAL A 504 -17.38 -7.61 10.20
CA VAL A 504 -17.00 -8.75 9.36
C VAL A 504 -15.84 -9.51 10.02
N SER A 505 -15.99 -10.82 10.13
CA SER A 505 -14.93 -11.67 10.67
C SER A 505 -13.80 -11.85 9.65
N LEU A 506 -12.58 -12.12 10.13
CA LEU A 506 -11.42 -12.34 9.27
C LEU A 506 -11.65 -13.47 8.24
N PHE A 507 -12.34 -14.54 8.63
CA PHE A 507 -12.71 -15.63 7.73
C PHE A 507 -13.63 -15.15 6.59
N LYS A 508 -14.66 -14.37 6.92
CA LYS A 508 -15.58 -13.79 5.93
C LYS A 508 -14.86 -12.81 5.00
N LEU A 509 -13.91 -12.03 5.51
CA LEU A 509 -13.07 -11.14 4.71
C LEU A 509 -12.30 -11.92 3.64
N TYR A 510 -11.61 -13.01 4.03
CA TYR A 510 -10.91 -13.84 3.05
C TYR A 510 -11.86 -14.50 2.05
N SER A 511 -13.01 -14.98 2.52
CA SER A 511 -14.05 -15.53 1.64
C SER A 511 -14.48 -14.53 0.57
N GLU A 512 -14.69 -13.26 0.93
CA GLU A 512 -15.05 -12.21 -0.03
C GLU A 512 -13.93 -11.89 -1.01
N PHE A 513 -12.68 -11.81 -0.54
CA PHE A 513 -11.54 -11.63 -1.43
C PHE A 513 -11.41 -12.78 -2.43
N PHE A 514 -11.50 -14.03 -1.98
CA PHE A 514 -11.44 -15.19 -2.87
C PHE A 514 -12.59 -15.22 -3.86
N ARG A 515 -13.80 -14.86 -3.43
CA ARG A 515 -14.97 -14.78 -4.33
C ARG A 515 -14.79 -13.71 -5.40
N ALA A 516 -14.30 -12.52 -5.04
CA ALA A 516 -14.01 -11.44 -5.97
C ALA A 516 -12.92 -11.85 -6.98
N TYR A 517 -11.81 -12.44 -6.54
CA TYR A 517 -10.75 -12.90 -7.44
C TYR A 517 -11.21 -14.04 -8.36
N LYS A 518 -11.99 -15.00 -7.86
CA LYS A 518 -12.56 -16.07 -8.69
C LYS A 518 -13.43 -15.50 -9.81
N LEU A 519 -14.23 -14.48 -9.50
CA LEU A 519 -15.08 -13.78 -10.46
C LEU A 519 -14.26 -12.98 -11.48
N LEU A 520 -13.23 -12.26 -11.02
CA LEU A 520 -12.30 -11.51 -11.86
C LEU A 520 -11.59 -12.41 -12.89
N PHE A 521 -11.06 -13.55 -12.46
CA PHE A 521 -10.43 -14.52 -13.36
C PHE A 521 -11.43 -15.14 -14.34
N ARG A 522 -12.65 -15.47 -13.89
CA ARG A 522 -13.71 -15.99 -14.76
C ARG A 522 -14.06 -14.99 -15.86
N ILE A 523 -14.22 -13.70 -15.52
CA ILE A 523 -14.51 -12.64 -16.50
C ILE A 523 -13.36 -12.47 -17.48
N GLY A 524 -12.11 -12.46 -16.99
CA GLY A 524 -10.93 -12.42 -17.85
C GLY A 524 -10.85 -13.60 -18.81
N ASP A 525 -11.21 -14.81 -18.36
CA ASP A 525 -11.25 -16.01 -19.20
C ASP A 525 -12.32 -15.94 -20.28
N LEU A 526 -13.53 -15.48 -19.93
CA LEU A 526 -14.61 -15.28 -20.90
C LEU A 526 -14.24 -14.23 -21.96
N ASN A 527 -13.59 -13.14 -21.55
CA ASN A 527 -13.06 -12.15 -22.51
C ASN A 527 -11.91 -12.70 -23.35
N ARG A 528 -11.08 -13.57 -22.78
CA ARG A 528 -10.06 -14.30 -23.53
C ARG A 528 -10.67 -15.21 -24.59
N ALA A 529 -11.74 -15.93 -24.27
CA ALA A 529 -12.50 -16.72 -25.23
C ALA A 529 -13.16 -15.86 -26.33
N ARG A 530 -13.53 -14.62 -26.03
CA ARG A 530 -13.99 -13.60 -27.00
C ARG A 530 -12.86 -13.02 -27.87
N GLY A 531 -11.59 -13.40 -27.65
CA GLY A 531 -10.43 -12.98 -28.44
C GLY A 531 -9.55 -11.91 -27.80
N PHE A 532 -9.88 -11.40 -26.61
CA PHE A 532 -9.04 -10.42 -25.92
C PHE A 532 -7.83 -11.09 -25.27
N LYS A 533 -6.62 -10.60 -25.56
CA LYS A 533 -5.39 -11.20 -25.04
C LYS A 533 -5.02 -10.55 -23.70
N PRO A 534 -4.71 -11.35 -22.65
CA PRO A 534 -4.09 -10.82 -21.44
C PRO A 534 -2.78 -10.09 -21.77
N MET A 535 -2.50 -9.03 -21.02
CA MET A 535 -1.27 -8.27 -21.14
C MET A 535 -0.05 -9.17 -20.89
N PRO A 536 1.04 -9.02 -21.68
CA PRO A 536 2.29 -9.72 -21.43
C PRO A 536 2.84 -9.43 -20.03
N LEU A 537 3.34 -10.45 -19.34
CA LEU A 537 3.84 -10.34 -17.95
C LEU A 537 4.85 -9.19 -17.76
N ARG A 538 5.77 -8.98 -18.70
CA ARG A 538 6.76 -7.90 -18.62
C ARG A 538 6.13 -6.50 -18.62
N GLN A 539 5.07 -6.28 -19.42
CA GLN A 539 4.37 -5.01 -19.47
C GLN A 539 3.53 -4.81 -18.20
N PHE A 540 2.87 -5.87 -17.74
CA PHE A 540 2.09 -5.86 -16.50
C PHE A 540 2.96 -5.50 -15.29
N LEU A 541 4.12 -6.14 -15.12
CA LEU A 541 5.08 -5.83 -14.06
C LEU A 541 5.67 -4.41 -14.19
N ARG A 542 5.85 -3.92 -15.42
CA ARG A 542 6.31 -2.54 -15.66
C ARG A 542 5.26 -1.52 -15.21
N ALA A 543 3.98 -1.75 -15.48
CA ALA A 543 2.89 -0.89 -15.02
C ALA A 543 2.83 -0.82 -13.49
N ILE A 544 2.92 -1.98 -12.81
CA ILE A 544 2.98 -2.07 -11.34
C ILE A 544 4.17 -1.28 -10.79
N LYS A 545 5.37 -1.49 -11.36
CA LYS A 545 6.58 -0.79 -10.92
C LYS A 545 6.47 0.72 -11.14
N ARG A 546 5.90 1.16 -12.27
CA ARG A 546 5.69 2.59 -12.56
C ARG A 546 4.78 3.22 -11.52
N GLN A 547 3.62 2.63 -11.25
CA GLN A 547 2.68 3.15 -10.25
C GLN A 547 3.35 3.29 -8.87
N ASN A 548 4.02 2.24 -8.39
CA ASN A 548 4.67 2.26 -7.07
C ASN A 548 5.77 3.34 -6.98
N ASN A 549 6.59 3.47 -8.02
CA ASN A 549 7.62 4.51 -8.08
C ASN A 549 7.02 5.92 -8.05
N LEU A 550 5.87 6.13 -8.69
CA LEU A 550 5.22 7.43 -8.72
C LEU A 550 4.60 7.79 -7.36
N ILE A 551 4.02 6.81 -6.66
CA ILE A 551 3.42 7.03 -5.34
C ILE A 551 4.44 7.58 -4.33
N GLU A 552 5.69 7.11 -4.38
CA GLU A 552 6.77 7.60 -3.51
C GLU A 552 7.19 9.05 -3.81
N GLN A 553 6.79 9.60 -4.96
CA GLN A 553 7.16 10.94 -5.43
C GLN A 553 6.00 11.94 -5.33
N TYR A 554 4.78 11.49 -5.03
CA TYR A 554 3.65 12.39 -4.97
C TYR A 554 3.72 13.35 -3.79
N PRO A 555 3.16 14.57 -3.94
CA PRO A 555 3.05 15.50 -2.83
C PRO A 555 2.26 14.88 -1.66
N PRO A 556 2.48 15.37 -0.42
CA PRO A 556 1.69 14.93 0.73
C PRO A 556 0.20 15.12 0.45
N ALA A 557 -0.58 14.07 0.74
CA ALA A 557 -2.01 14.11 0.54
C ALA A 557 -2.67 14.96 1.63
N GLY A 558 -3.63 15.83 1.31
CA GLY A 558 -4.12 16.88 2.23
C GLY A 558 -5.57 17.22 2.02
#